data_AF-A0A2N2HPY8-F1
#
_entry.id   AF-A0A2N2HPY8-F1
#
_cell.length_a   1.000
_cell.length_b   1.000
_cell.length_c   1.000
_cell.angle_alpha   90.00
_cell.angle_beta   90.00
_cell.angle_gamma   90.00
#
_symmetry.space_group_name_H-M   'P 1'
#
loop_
_entity.id
_entity.type
_entity.pdbx_description
1 polymer ?
#
loop_
_entity_poly.entity_id
_entity_poly.type
_entity_poly.pdbx_seq_one_letter_code
_entity_poly.pdbx_strand_id
1 'polypeptide(L)'
;MKGKIDGQFLLIDQHINMTLPPNQSSNPIVVIDIGARSGIQSLWTSSPHPVRVIGFEPDESECCMLNSRQQPSGCHGDTFGVTYYPVALGRVREKRKIYLYKDRRLSSFFLPNMNLLKHFPLDRLLMLEAFSIDAEAIVDCVPLDEFCHNEGINEVDFIKVDTQGSELEILQGAQETLSKTIAVAVEVEFVPIYEGQPLFADVDFFLRSQGFSLFDLNRHWWKRMVDKEIDSRGQMIFADALYMRDLWNQDESGPFWQSLHRDPSRVAKSAAIAGLFGYSDYAIDILKKCRQEQFINDRDYDFLKTQHVHFKDGKEGMKLSLLKKIARRFLPFLAIGDDSLKWTDRRYSHLLNERFYDNDESKDYR
;
A
#
# COMPACT_ATOMS: atom_id res chain seq x y z
N MET A 1 57.25 -15.48 -25.02
CA MET A 1 56.16 -16.30 -24.47
C MET A 1 55.17 -15.35 -23.81
N LYS A 2 53.94 -15.27 -24.35
CA LYS A 2 52.84 -14.46 -23.86
C LYS A 2 52.04 -15.29 -22.83
N GLY A 3 51.59 -14.67 -21.75
CA GLY A 3 50.55 -15.17 -20.85
C GLY A 3 50.09 -13.98 -19.99
N LYS A 4 49.15 -13.17 -20.50
CA LYS A 4 47.68 -13.25 -20.33
C LYS A 4 47.23 -13.09 -18.87
N ILE A 5 46.79 -11.86 -18.61
CA ILE A 5 45.83 -11.47 -17.57
C ILE A 5 44.47 -11.94 -18.08
N ASP A 6 43.76 -12.77 -17.33
CA ASP A 6 42.33 -13.03 -17.56
C ASP A 6 41.59 -12.66 -16.27
N GLY A 7 40.77 -11.62 -16.36
CA GLY A 7 39.73 -11.32 -15.40
C GLY A 7 38.48 -12.14 -15.72
N GLN A 8 37.74 -12.52 -14.68
CA GLN A 8 36.36 -12.94 -14.82
C GLN A 8 35.52 -12.16 -13.81
N PHE A 9 35.00 -11.04 -14.30
CA PHE A 9 33.71 -10.53 -13.87
C PHE A 9 32.66 -11.58 -14.24
N LEU A 10 31.98 -12.14 -13.25
CA LEU A 10 30.75 -12.89 -13.49
C LEU A 10 29.62 -11.86 -13.62
N LEU A 11 29.42 -11.42 -14.86
CA LEU A 11 28.20 -10.81 -15.36
C LEU A 11 27.05 -11.79 -15.13
N ILE A 12 26.07 -11.41 -14.31
CA ILE A 12 24.73 -12.02 -14.35
C ILE A 12 23.94 -11.22 -15.37
N ASP A 13 24.26 -11.43 -16.65
CA ASP A 13 23.42 -11.04 -17.77
C ASP A 13 22.38 -12.15 -17.98
N GLN A 14 21.18 -11.96 -17.44
CA GLN A 14 19.99 -12.63 -17.95
C GLN A 14 19.03 -11.55 -18.44
N HIS A 15 19.21 -11.14 -19.69
CA HIS A 15 18.22 -10.41 -20.46
C HIS A 15 16.94 -11.25 -20.56
N ILE A 16 15.94 -10.95 -19.72
CA ILE A 16 14.57 -11.40 -19.90
C ILE A 16 13.94 -10.51 -20.98
N ASN A 17 13.94 -10.99 -22.22
CA ASN A 17 13.13 -10.41 -23.29
C ASN A 17 11.66 -10.71 -23.02
N MET A 18 10.91 -9.72 -22.53
CA MET A 18 9.45 -9.76 -22.45
C MET A 18 8.83 -8.75 -23.43
N THR A 19 8.43 -9.22 -24.60
CA THR A 19 7.53 -8.48 -25.49
C THR A 19 6.10 -8.54 -24.95
N LEU A 20 5.52 -7.37 -24.65
CA LEU A 20 4.14 -7.21 -24.21
C LEU A 20 3.14 -7.51 -25.34
N PRO A 21 2.00 -8.19 -25.06
CA PRO A 21 0.96 -8.42 -26.05
C PRO A 21 0.16 -7.13 -26.33
N PRO A 22 -0.29 -6.90 -27.57
CA PRO A 22 -1.02 -5.71 -27.95
C PRO A 22 -2.53 -5.90 -27.70
N ASN A 23 -3.04 -5.36 -26.60
CA ASN A 23 -4.47 -5.04 -26.43
C ASN A 23 -4.62 -3.99 -25.32
N GLN A 24 -5.54 -3.03 -25.47
CA GLN A 24 -5.72 -1.90 -24.55
C GLN A 24 -6.29 -2.31 -23.17
N SER A 25 -5.50 -2.98 -22.31
CA SER A 25 -5.76 -3.16 -20.87
C SER A 25 -4.49 -2.97 -20.01
N SER A 26 -3.58 -2.09 -20.42
CA SER A 26 -2.16 -2.11 -20.04
C SER A 26 -1.73 -1.10 -18.96
N ASN A 27 -2.60 -0.71 -18.00
CA ASN A 27 -2.22 0.26 -16.97
C ASN A 27 -2.77 -0.09 -15.57
N PRO A 28 -2.11 -1.02 -14.85
CA PRO A 28 -2.52 -1.41 -13.51
C PRO A 28 -2.23 -0.32 -12.47
N ILE A 29 -2.95 -0.37 -11.36
CA ILE A 29 -2.54 0.32 -10.13
C ILE A 29 -1.28 -0.39 -9.62
N VAL A 30 -0.18 0.35 -9.48
CA VAL A 30 1.08 -0.18 -8.97
C VAL A 30 1.15 0.04 -7.47
N VAL A 31 1.21 -1.06 -6.72
CA VAL A 31 1.21 -1.11 -5.26
C VAL A 31 2.57 -1.60 -4.77
N ILE A 32 3.18 -0.85 -3.87
CA ILE A 32 4.33 -1.31 -3.08
C ILE A 32 3.82 -1.76 -1.71
N ASP A 33 4.07 -3.02 -1.32
CA ASP A 33 3.71 -3.58 -0.01
C ASP A 33 4.98 -3.89 0.79
N ILE A 34 5.28 -3.07 1.79
CA ILE A 34 6.50 -3.19 2.61
C ILE A 34 6.13 -3.81 3.95
N GLY A 35 6.81 -4.90 4.30
CA GLY A 35 6.42 -5.79 5.39
C GLY A 35 5.28 -6.71 4.96
N ALA A 36 5.55 -7.50 3.92
CA ALA A 36 4.54 -8.25 3.18
C ALA A 36 4.17 -9.61 3.79
N ARG A 37 4.69 -9.95 4.98
CA ARG A 37 4.32 -11.17 5.72
C ARG A 37 2.81 -11.38 5.74
N SER A 38 2.40 -12.65 5.62
CA SER A 38 1.01 -13.09 5.47
C SER A 38 0.40 -12.84 4.08
N GLY A 39 1.01 -12.00 3.25
CA GLY A 39 0.61 -11.71 1.88
C GLY A 39 -0.23 -10.45 1.77
N ILE A 40 -0.54 -10.06 0.53
CA ILE A 40 -1.23 -8.82 0.22
C ILE A 40 -2.68 -8.74 0.76
N GLN A 41 -3.09 -7.53 1.16
CA GLN A 41 -4.45 -7.20 1.61
C GLN A 41 -5.53 -7.60 0.59
N SER A 42 -6.65 -8.11 1.10
CA SER A 42 -7.81 -8.55 0.31
C SER A 42 -8.44 -7.43 -0.53
N LEU A 43 -8.26 -6.17 -0.13
CA LEU A 43 -8.68 -4.99 -0.90
C LEU A 43 -8.09 -5.00 -2.32
N TRP A 44 -6.80 -5.31 -2.46
CA TRP A 44 -6.09 -5.26 -3.74
C TRP A 44 -6.46 -6.43 -4.64
N THR A 45 -6.64 -7.63 -4.07
CA THR A 45 -7.07 -8.82 -4.82
C THR A 45 -8.54 -8.72 -5.25
N SER A 46 -9.37 -8.03 -4.46
CA SER A 46 -10.79 -7.79 -4.75
C SER A 46 -11.04 -6.53 -5.57
N SER A 47 -10.00 -5.77 -5.90
CA SER A 47 -10.10 -4.54 -6.70
C SER A 47 -10.79 -4.81 -8.04
N PRO A 48 -11.70 -3.94 -8.50
CA PRO A 48 -12.26 -4.02 -9.84
C PRO A 48 -11.29 -3.51 -10.91
N HIS A 49 -10.13 -2.98 -10.51
CA HIS A 49 -9.08 -2.49 -11.40
C HIS A 49 -7.93 -3.48 -11.50
N PRO A 50 -7.21 -3.56 -12.64
CA PRO A 50 -5.94 -4.27 -12.72
C PRO A 50 -4.96 -3.77 -11.66
N VAL A 51 -4.28 -4.69 -10.96
CA VAL A 51 -3.32 -4.35 -9.90
C VAL A 51 -2.02 -5.11 -10.12
N ARG A 52 -0.91 -4.40 -10.00
CA ARG A 52 0.44 -4.96 -9.93
C ARG A 52 1.02 -4.65 -8.56
N VAL A 53 1.37 -5.67 -7.80
CA VAL A 53 1.93 -5.55 -6.45
C VAL A 53 3.40 -5.95 -6.47
N ILE A 54 4.21 -5.17 -5.77
CA ILE A 54 5.63 -5.40 -5.55
C ILE A 54 5.81 -5.43 -4.03
N GLY A 55 5.96 -6.62 -3.48
CA GLY A 55 6.03 -6.85 -2.04
C GLY A 55 7.47 -7.00 -1.55
N PHE A 56 7.75 -6.57 -0.32
CA PHE A 56 9.05 -6.68 0.33
C PHE A 56 8.91 -7.42 1.66
N GLU A 57 9.61 -8.53 1.80
CA GLU A 57 9.65 -9.35 3.02
C GLU A 57 11.07 -9.89 3.22
N PRO A 58 11.87 -9.35 4.16
CA PRO A 58 13.27 -9.72 4.28
C PRO A 58 13.50 -11.14 4.83
N ASP A 59 12.51 -11.79 5.44
CA ASP A 59 12.60 -13.22 5.74
C ASP A 59 12.50 -14.03 4.44
N GLU A 60 13.65 -14.51 3.95
CA GLU A 60 13.76 -15.32 2.73
C GLU A 60 12.79 -16.52 2.70
N SER A 61 12.55 -17.16 3.84
CA SER A 61 11.65 -18.30 3.92
C SER A 61 10.19 -17.86 3.72
N GLU A 62 9.77 -16.78 4.36
CA GLU A 62 8.43 -16.22 4.17
C GLU A 62 8.26 -15.70 2.73
N CYS A 63 9.23 -14.96 2.21
CA CYS A 63 9.20 -14.46 0.84
C CYS A 63 9.10 -15.60 -0.19
N CYS A 64 9.86 -16.68 -0.01
CA CYS A 64 9.79 -17.86 -0.86
C CYS A 64 8.40 -18.51 -0.79
N MET A 65 7.84 -18.67 0.42
CA MET A 65 6.48 -19.18 0.60
C MET A 65 5.45 -18.30 -0.10
N LEU A 66 5.52 -16.98 0.05
CA LEU A 66 4.63 -16.02 -0.59
C LEU A 66 4.65 -16.14 -2.12
N ASN A 67 5.84 -16.25 -2.73
CA ASN A 67 5.99 -16.45 -4.17
C ASN A 67 5.57 -17.85 -4.65
N SER A 68 5.59 -18.86 -3.77
CA SER A 68 5.17 -20.23 -4.11
C SER A 68 3.65 -20.44 -4.02
N ARG A 69 2.93 -19.57 -3.30
CA ARG A 69 1.46 -19.63 -3.22
C ARG A 69 0.88 -19.38 -4.61
N GLN A 70 -0.19 -20.10 -4.94
CA GLN A 70 -0.94 -19.76 -6.15
C GLN A 70 -1.40 -18.32 -6.05
N GLN A 71 -1.10 -17.56 -7.11
CA GLN A 71 -1.51 -16.17 -7.25
C GLN A 71 -3.03 -16.11 -7.04
N PRO A 72 -3.52 -15.28 -6.10
CA PRO A 72 -4.95 -15.10 -5.91
C PRO A 72 -5.58 -14.76 -7.26
N SER A 73 -6.59 -15.54 -7.65
CA SER A 73 -7.40 -15.20 -8.81
C SER A 73 -8.27 -14.00 -8.39
N GLY A 74 -7.85 -12.81 -8.79
CA GLY A 74 -8.59 -11.58 -8.53
C GLY A 74 -9.92 -11.57 -9.27
N CYS A 75 -10.78 -10.61 -8.92
CA CYS A 75 -12.04 -10.33 -9.61
C CYS A 75 -11.89 -9.96 -11.10
N HIS A 76 -10.65 -9.80 -11.56
CA HIS A 76 -10.23 -9.25 -12.84
C HIS A 76 -9.37 -10.22 -13.67
N GLY A 77 -9.41 -11.53 -13.35
CA GLY A 77 -8.72 -12.58 -14.11
C GLY A 77 -7.20 -12.42 -14.10
N ASP A 78 -6.55 -12.59 -15.26
CA ASP A 78 -5.08 -12.52 -15.45
C ASP A 78 -4.48 -11.11 -15.24
N THR A 79 -5.26 -10.12 -14.79
CA THR A 79 -4.81 -8.73 -14.64
C THR A 79 -4.36 -8.38 -13.21
N PHE A 80 -4.30 -9.38 -12.34
CA PHE A 80 -3.62 -9.33 -11.05
C PHE A 80 -2.21 -9.90 -11.18
N GLY A 81 -1.22 -9.23 -10.60
CA GLY A 81 0.09 -9.84 -10.41
C GLY A 81 0.75 -9.36 -9.14
N VAL A 82 1.31 -10.27 -8.34
CA VAL A 82 2.19 -9.93 -7.22
C VAL A 82 3.53 -10.65 -7.33
N THR A 83 4.60 -9.94 -6.98
CA THR A 83 5.94 -10.50 -6.80
C THR A 83 6.53 -9.99 -5.50
N TYR A 84 7.06 -10.90 -4.68
CA TYR A 84 7.70 -10.57 -3.41
C TYR A 84 9.21 -10.67 -3.52
N TYR A 85 9.92 -9.73 -2.89
CA TYR A 85 11.38 -9.65 -2.89
C TYR A 85 11.92 -9.84 -1.46
N PRO A 86 12.98 -10.67 -1.28
CA PRO A 86 13.59 -10.91 0.02
C PRO A 86 14.55 -9.78 0.40
N VAL A 87 14.03 -8.55 0.43
CA VAL A 87 14.82 -7.33 0.56
C VAL A 87 14.23 -6.48 1.67
N ALA A 88 15.08 -6.03 2.59
CA ALA A 88 14.70 -4.99 3.53
C ALA A 88 14.83 -3.61 2.87
N LEU A 89 13.93 -2.70 3.20
CA LEU A 89 14.02 -1.31 2.76
C LEU A 89 14.49 -0.41 3.91
N GLY A 90 15.13 0.70 3.56
CA GLY A 90 15.61 1.67 4.54
C GLY A 90 16.04 2.97 3.89
N ARG A 91 16.59 3.88 4.70
CA ARG A 91 16.99 5.22 4.22
C ARG A 91 18.18 5.19 3.26
N VAL A 92 19.14 4.32 3.54
CA VAL A 92 20.41 4.20 2.81
C VAL A 92 20.71 2.74 2.53
N ARG A 93 21.60 2.51 1.55
CA ARG A 93 22.12 1.17 1.29
C ARG A 93 23.08 0.77 2.39
N GLU A 94 22.75 -0.27 3.13
CA GLU A 94 23.59 -0.79 4.22
C GLU A 94 23.25 -2.23 4.58
N LYS A 95 24.13 -2.85 5.37
CA LYS A 95 23.81 -4.13 6.03
C LYS A 95 23.39 -3.85 7.46
N ARG A 96 22.20 -4.30 7.84
CA ARG A 96 21.63 -4.04 9.16
C ARG A 96 21.27 -5.33 9.87
N LYS A 97 21.47 -5.32 11.19
CA LYS A 97 20.99 -6.40 12.06
C LYS A 97 19.49 -6.26 12.23
N ILE A 98 18.76 -7.36 12.03
CA ILE A 98 17.35 -7.50 12.37
C ILE A 98 17.20 -8.50 13.53
N TYR A 99 16.33 -8.15 14.47
CA TYR A 99 15.92 -9.00 15.58
C TYR A 99 14.69 -9.79 15.18
N LEU A 100 14.85 -11.10 15.23
CA LEU A 100 13.91 -12.07 14.75
C LEU A 100 13.22 -12.66 15.98
N TYR A 101 12.06 -12.11 16.37
CA TYR A 101 11.35 -12.56 17.58
C TYR A 101 10.56 -13.85 17.36
N LYS A 102 10.14 -14.47 18.47
CA LYS A 102 9.32 -15.70 18.46
C LYS A 102 8.06 -15.55 17.65
N ASP A 103 7.37 -14.42 17.79
CA ASP A 103 6.35 -14.02 16.83
C ASP A 103 7.02 -13.24 15.70
N ARG A 104 7.16 -13.90 14.53
CA ARG A 104 7.86 -13.32 13.38
C ARG A 104 7.22 -12.02 12.87
N ARG A 105 5.94 -11.78 13.15
CA ARG A 105 5.24 -10.53 12.79
C ARG A 105 5.76 -9.30 13.55
N LEU A 106 6.42 -9.51 14.68
CA LEU A 106 6.99 -8.43 15.51
C LEU A 106 8.46 -8.14 15.15
N SER A 107 9.06 -8.88 14.22
CA SER A 107 10.48 -8.75 13.90
C SER A 107 10.82 -7.33 13.47
N SER A 108 11.91 -6.78 14.00
CA SER A 108 12.24 -5.37 13.86
C SER A 108 13.74 -5.14 13.89
N PHE A 109 14.20 -4.01 13.36
CA PHE A 109 15.56 -3.52 13.57
C PHE A 109 15.80 -2.98 14.98
N PHE A 110 14.74 -2.78 15.75
CA PHE A 110 14.79 -2.21 17.09
C PHE A 110 14.47 -3.27 18.14
N LEU A 111 15.07 -3.15 19.33
CA LEU A 111 14.77 -3.98 20.49
C LEU A 111 13.44 -3.57 21.11
N PRO A 112 12.68 -4.48 21.74
CA PRO A 112 11.40 -4.14 22.35
C PRO A 112 11.62 -3.34 23.64
N ASN A 113 10.80 -2.31 23.85
CA ASN A 113 10.83 -1.50 25.05
C ASN A 113 10.12 -2.23 26.20
N MET A 114 10.85 -3.13 26.87
CA MET A 114 10.30 -3.96 27.94
C MET A 114 9.80 -3.15 29.15
N ASN A 115 10.30 -1.93 29.34
CA ASN A 115 9.81 -1.03 30.39
C ASN A 115 8.40 -0.51 30.13
N LEU A 116 8.05 -0.29 28.86
CA LEU A 116 6.69 0.04 28.46
C LEU A 116 5.82 -1.22 28.42
N LEU A 117 6.28 -2.27 27.74
CA LEU A 117 5.50 -3.47 27.43
C LEU A 117 5.04 -4.23 28.67
N LYS A 118 5.82 -4.24 29.77
CA LYS A 118 5.42 -4.87 31.03
C LYS A 118 4.13 -4.28 31.64
N HIS A 119 3.71 -3.10 31.19
CA HIS A 119 2.45 -2.48 31.64
C HIS A 119 1.22 -2.94 30.83
N PHE A 120 1.39 -3.67 29.72
CA PHE A 120 0.32 -4.09 28.83
C PHE A 120 0.31 -5.63 28.68
N PRO A 121 -0.58 -6.34 29.39
CA PRO A 121 -0.68 -7.77 29.32
C PRO A 121 -1.62 -8.15 28.19
N LEU A 122 -1.14 -8.06 26.96
CA LEU A 122 -1.81 -8.82 25.93
C LEU A 122 -1.56 -10.28 26.28
N ASP A 123 -2.60 -10.97 26.78
CA ASP A 123 -2.54 -12.39 27.18
C ASP A 123 -1.87 -13.21 26.04
N ARG A 124 -2.11 -12.85 24.76
CA ARG A 124 -1.40 -13.38 23.59
C ARG A 124 0.12 -13.10 23.60
N LEU A 125 0.57 -11.87 23.85
CA LEU A 125 2.00 -11.50 23.77
C LEU A 125 2.81 -12.01 24.96
N LEU A 126 2.23 -11.98 26.17
CA LEU A 126 2.90 -12.42 27.39
C LEU A 126 2.96 -13.95 27.53
N MET A 127 1.89 -14.68 27.18
CA MET A 127 1.90 -16.15 27.29
C MET A 127 2.75 -16.82 26.21
N LEU A 128 2.99 -16.15 25.08
CA LEU A 128 3.75 -16.69 23.95
C LEU A 128 5.20 -16.22 23.91
N GLU A 129 5.65 -15.44 24.91
CA GLU A 129 6.99 -14.84 24.90
C GLU A 129 7.26 -14.12 23.57
N ALA A 130 6.25 -13.46 23.00
CA ALA A 130 6.22 -13.07 21.58
C ALA A 130 7.38 -12.15 21.17
N PHE A 131 7.80 -11.25 22.07
CA PHE A 131 8.94 -10.34 21.93
C PHE A 131 10.30 -10.93 22.33
N SER A 132 10.36 -12.21 22.69
CA SER A 132 11.65 -12.86 22.97
C SER A 132 12.39 -13.08 21.65
N ILE A 133 13.67 -12.75 21.64
CA ILE A 133 14.54 -12.94 20.49
C ILE A 133 14.67 -14.46 20.26
N ASP A 134 14.21 -14.91 19.09
CA ASP A 134 14.37 -16.30 18.64
C ASP A 134 15.66 -16.44 17.82
N ALA A 135 15.98 -15.42 17.01
CA ALA A 135 17.23 -15.36 16.24
C ALA A 135 17.67 -13.90 16.00
N GLU A 136 18.86 -13.73 15.44
CA GLU A 136 19.34 -12.48 14.85
C GLU A 136 19.83 -12.78 13.43
N ALA A 137 19.60 -11.86 12.51
CA ALA A 137 20.10 -11.96 11.14
C ALA A 137 20.72 -10.64 10.68
N ILE A 138 21.58 -10.69 9.67
CA ILE A 138 22.05 -9.52 8.94
C ILE A 138 21.36 -9.52 7.59
N VAL A 139 20.63 -8.45 7.28
CA VAL A 139 19.92 -8.27 6.01
C VAL A 139 20.51 -7.10 5.24
N ASP A 140 20.44 -7.16 3.92
CA ASP A 140 20.71 -6.02 3.06
C ASP A 140 19.49 -5.09 3.07
N CYS A 141 19.74 -3.83 3.42
CA CYS A 141 18.77 -2.74 3.33
C CYS A 141 19.07 -1.87 2.12
N VAL A 142 18.04 -1.50 1.36
CA VAL A 142 18.17 -0.60 0.19
C VAL A 142 17.12 0.50 0.21
N PRO A 143 17.42 1.71 -0.30
CA PRO A 143 16.41 2.73 -0.55
C PRO A 143 15.40 2.25 -1.59
N LEU A 144 14.12 2.55 -1.39
CA LEU A 144 13.07 2.23 -2.36
C LEU A 144 13.32 2.91 -3.71
N ASP A 145 13.78 4.16 -3.71
CA ASP A 145 14.11 4.88 -4.93
C ASP A 145 15.20 4.15 -5.75
N GLU A 146 16.21 3.60 -5.06
CA GLU A 146 17.28 2.84 -5.71
C GLU A 146 16.74 1.52 -6.30
N PHE A 147 15.90 0.80 -5.56
CA PHE A 147 15.24 -0.40 -6.05
C PHE A 147 14.38 -0.11 -7.29
N CYS A 148 13.53 0.91 -7.22
CA CYS A 148 12.67 1.31 -8.32
C CYS A 148 13.47 1.71 -9.57
N HIS A 149 14.57 2.43 -9.39
CA HIS A 149 15.46 2.78 -10.49
C HIS A 149 16.06 1.53 -11.18
N ASN A 150 16.59 0.60 -10.38
CA ASN A 150 17.25 -0.61 -10.90
C ASN A 150 16.27 -1.56 -11.62
N GLU A 151 15.04 -1.66 -11.12
CA GLU A 151 14.00 -2.51 -11.70
C GLU A 151 13.17 -1.80 -12.80
N GLY A 152 13.50 -0.54 -13.12
CA GLY A 152 12.79 0.25 -14.13
C GLY A 152 11.33 0.55 -13.75
N ILE A 153 11.02 0.64 -12.45
CA ILE A 153 9.71 0.96 -11.91
C ILE A 153 9.58 2.49 -11.87
N ASN A 154 8.96 3.05 -12.89
CA ASN A 154 8.86 4.51 -13.05
C ASN A 154 7.65 5.14 -12.35
N GLU A 155 6.70 4.31 -11.92
CA GLU A 155 5.41 4.76 -11.39
C GLU A 155 4.94 3.84 -10.27
N VAL A 156 4.66 4.44 -9.11
CA VAL A 156 4.08 3.80 -7.93
C VAL A 156 2.87 4.62 -7.52
N ASP A 157 1.71 3.96 -7.44
CA ASP A 157 0.44 4.61 -7.15
C ASP A 157 0.12 4.58 -5.66
N PHE A 158 0.42 3.45 -5.00
CA PHE A 158 0.15 3.24 -3.59
C PHE A 158 1.35 2.61 -2.89
N ILE A 159 1.65 3.05 -1.66
CA ILE A 159 2.68 2.44 -0.81
C ILE A 159 2.03 2.05 0.52
N LYS A 160 2.23 0.81 0.95
CA LYS A 160 1.94 0.36 2.32
C LYS A 160 3.25 0.09 3.06
N VAL A 161 3.35 0.55 4.31
CA VAL A 161 4.53 0.31 5.17
C VAL A 161 4.07 -0.17 6.56
N ASP A 162 4.43 -1.40 6.92
CA ASP A 162 4.25 -1.98 8.26
C ASP A 162 5.47 -2.84 8.55
N THR A 163 6.45 -2.28 9.25
CA THR A 163 7.79 -2.86 9.44
C THR A 163 8.26 -2.78 10.88
N GLN A 164 7.34 -2.57 11.82
CA GLN A 164 7.59 -2.60 13.24
C GLN A 164 8.66 -1.58 13.69
N GLY A 165 8.55 -0.33 13.23
CA GLY A 165 9.31 0.82 13.73
C GLY A 165 10.30 1.45 12.73
N SER A 166 10.50 0.86 11.54
CA SER A 166 11.39 1.41 10.51
C SER A 166 10.70 2.25 9.42
N GLU A 167 9.41 2.55 9.59
CA GLU A 167 8.54 3.17 8.59
C GLU A 167 9.10 4.50 8.10
N LEU A 168 9.51 5.37 9.02
CA LEU A 168 10.06 6.68 8.67
C LEU A 168 11.35 6.58 7.85
N GLU A 169 12.24 5.64 8.20
CA GLU A 169 13.50 5.48 7.48
C GLU A 169 13.27 4.96 6.06
N ILE A 170 12.32 4.02 5.90
CA ILE A 170 11.89 3.51 4.59
C ILE A 170 11.31 4.65 3.75
N LEU A 171 10.41 5.46 4.32
CA LEU A 171 9.80 6.60 3.63
C LEU A 171 10.87 7.66 3.25
N GLN A 172 11.90 7.87 4.06
CA GLN A 172 13.03 8.75 3.72
C GLN A 172 13.88 8.22 2.56
N GLY A 173 13.93 6.91 2.36
CA GLY A 173 14.56 6.25 1.22
C GLY A 173 13.68 6.17 -0.04
N ALA A 174 12.48 6.77 -0.01
CA ALA A 174 11.46 6.71 -1.05
C ALA A 174 11.04 8.10 -1.57
N GLN A 175 11.84 9.14 -1.37
CA GLN A 175 11.42 10.54 -1.62
C GLN A 175 11.06 10.79 -3.10
N GLU A 176 11.84 10.27 -4.04
CA GLU A 176 11.52 10.42 -5.47
C GLU A 176 10.22 9.67 -5.81
N THR A 177 10.08 8.45 -5.32
CA THR A 177 8.88 7.63 -5.52
C THR A 177 7.65 8.32 -4.93
N LEU A 178 7.73 8.75 -3.67
CA LEU A 178 6.67 9.45 -2.94
C LEU A 178 6.22 10.73 -3.63
N SER A 179 7.12 11.43 -4.33
CA SER A 179 6.81 12.68 -5.03
C SER A 179 5.73 12.52 -6.12
N LYS A 180 5.45 11.30 -6.56
CA LYS A 180 4.42 10.96 -7.56
C LYS A 180 3.34 10.00 -7.01
N THR A 181 3.56 9.38 -5.85
CA THR A 181 2.61 8.46 -5.21
C THR A 181 1.29 9.16 -4.84
N ILE A 182 0.17 8.47 -5.07
CA ILE A 182 -1.19 8.98 -4.83
C ILE A 182 -1.56 8.87 -3.36
N ALA A 183 -1.28 7.72 -2.75
CA ALA A 183 -1.63 7.45 -1.36
C ALA A 183 -0.61 6.54 -0.67
N VAL A 184 -0.52 6.70 0.65
CA VAL A 184 0.36 5.93 1.53
C VAL A 184 -0.46 5.42 2.71
N ALA A 185 -0.41 4.11 2.98
CA ALA A 185 -0.82 3.54 4.25
C ALA A 185 0.43 3.21 5.08
N VAL A 186 0.45 3.59 6.35
CA VAL A 186 1.61 3.37 7.21
C VAL A 186 1.18 3.07 8.64
N GLU A 187 1.77 2.04 9.25
CA GLU A 187 1.64 1.81 10.70
C GLU A 187 2.37 2.93 11.45
N VAL A 188 1.75 3.48 12.48
CA VAL A 188 2.27 4.60 13.28
C VAL A 188 2.02 4.38 14.74
N GLU A 189 2.99 4.71 15.57
CA GLU A 189 2.93 4.44 17.01
C GLU A 189 2.81 5.70 17.85
N PHE A 190 1.98 5.62 18.88
CA PHE A 190 1.76 6.69 19.86
C PHE A 190 2.60 6.49 21.12
N VAL A 191 3.22 5.33 21.25
CA VAL A 191 4.13 4.96 22.32
C VAL A 191 5.30 4.16 21.74
N PRO A 192 6.51 4.23 22.34
CA PRO A 192 7.67 3.53 21.81
C PRO A 192 7.62 2.03 22.18
N ILE A 193 6.93 1.22 21.37
CA ILE A 193 6.84 -0.25 21.52
C ILE A 193 8.23 -0.87 21.47
N TYR A 194 9.08 -0.36 20.59
CA TYR A 194 10.49 -0.62 20.44
C TYR A 194 11.33 0.58 20.92
N GLU A 195 12.57 0.33 21.28
CA GLU A 195 13.50 1.35 21.77
C GLU A 195 14.00 2.24 20.63
N GLY A 196 13.81 3.55 20.75
CA GLY A 196 14.33 4.53 19.78
C GLY A 196 13.57 4.61 18.46
N GLN A 197 12.43 3.93 18.32
CA GLN A 197 11.58 4.06 17.14
C GLN A 197 11.01 5.48 17.01
N PRO A 198 10.80 5.96 15.77
CA PRO A 198 9.95 7.13 15.50
C PRO A 198 8.52 6.91 16.00
N LEU A 199 7.81 8.01 16.27
CA LEU A 199 6.39 7.99 16.63
C LEU A 199 5.55 8.67 15.55
N PHE A 200 4.22 8.60 15.71
CA PHE A 200 3.23 9.21 14.82
C PHE A 200 3.58 10.65 14.43
N ALA A 201 4.02 11.49 15.38
CA ALA A 201 4.35 12.88 15.10
C ALA A 201 5.51 13.04 14.11
N ASP A 202 6.49 12.15 14.15
CA ASP A 202 7.63 12.18 13.23
C ASP A 202 7.21 11.75 11.82
N VAL A 203 6.38 10.71 11.72
CA VAL A 203 5.85 10.20 10.45
C VAL A 203 4.85 11.17 9.82
N ASP A 204 3.92 11.72 10.59
CA ASP A 204 2.93 12.72 10.13
C ASP A 204 3.63 13.99 9.66
N PHE A 205 4.63 14.49 10.40
CA PHE A 205 5.42 15.64 9.98
C PHE A 205 6.10 15.38 8.64
N PHE A 206 6.74 14.21 8.48
CA PHE A 206 7.40 13.84 7.24
C PHE A 206 6.41 13.77 6.07
N LEU A 207 5.32 13.00 6.18
CA LEU A 207 4.37 12.81 5.08
C LEU A 207 3.65 14.12 4.69
N ARG A 208 3.30 14.97 5.66
CA ARG A 208 2.76 16.30 5.37
C ARG A 208 3.78 17.19 4.64
N SER A 209 5.05 17.12 5.02
CA SER A 209 6.12 17.85 4.31
C SER A 209 6.28 17.39 2.85
N GLN A 210 5.89 16.15 2.54
CA GLN A 210 5.86 15.60 1.19
C GLN A 210 4.58 15.92 0.41
N GLY A 211 3.63 16.68 1.00
CA GLY A 211 2.39 17.11 0.37
C GLY A 211 1.22 16.13 0.52
N PHE A 212 1.30 15.17 1.44
CA PHE A 212 0.17 14.31 1.79
C PHE A 212 -0.70 14.92 2.89
N SER A 213 -1.96 14.51 2.94
CA SER A 213 -2.90 14.81 4.02
C SER A 213 -3.38 13.52 4.68
N LEU A 214 -3.55 13.54 5.99
CA LEU A 214 -4.11 12.41 6.75
C LEU A 214 -5.62 12.30 6.49
N PHE A 215 -6.06 11.15 6.00
CA PHE A 215 -7.45 10.83 5.64
C PHE A 215 -8.12 9.88 6.64
N ASP A 216 -7.35 8.94 7.19
CA ASP A 216 -7.86 7.99 8.17
C ASP A 216 -6.82 7.65 9.23
N LEU A 217 -7.31 7.18 10.37
CA LEU A 217 -6.51 6.65 11.45
C LEU A 217 -7.26 5.50 12.13
N ASN A 218 -6.96 4.27 11.72
CA ASN A 218 -7.49 3.06 12.34
C ASN A 218 -6.69 2.76 13.61
N ARG A 219 -7.24 3.13 14.76
CA ARG A 219 -6.53 3.14 16.04
C ARG A 219 -6.62 1.80 16.76
N HIS A 220 -5.55 1.45 17.45
CA HIS A 220 -5.45 0.27 18.29
C HIS A 220 -5.15 0.68 19.74
N TRP A 221 -5.85 0.05 20.69
CA TRP A 221 -5.74 0.36 22.11
C TRP A 221 -5.39 -0.88 22.92
N TRP A 222 -4.49 -0.74 23.88
CA TRP A 222 -4.20 -1.79 24.87
C TRP A 222 -4.58 -1.33 26.28
N LYS A 223 -5.15 -2.23 27.07
CA LYS A 223 -5.43 -1.99 28.49
C LYS A 223 -4.19 -2.24 29.32
N ARG A 224 -4.05 -1.51 30.43
CA ARG A 224 -2.96 -1.73 31.38
C ARG A 224 -3.22 -2.98 32.22
N MET A 225 -2.13 -3.59 32.71
CA MET A 225 -2.11 -4.58 33.79
C MET A 225 -2.64 -3.92 35.07
N VAL A 226 -3.95 -3.90 35.23
CA VAL A 226 -4.63 -3.67 36.50
C VAL A 226 -5.57 -4.85 36.74
N ASP A 227 -6.19 -4.90 37.92
CA ASP A 227 -7.17 -5.94 38.26
C ASP A 227 -8.12 -6.24 37.08
N LYS A 228 -8.20 -7.51 36.66
CA LYS A 228 -8.99 -7.96 35.49
C LYS A 228 -10.49 -7.67 35.67
N GLU A 229 -10.94 -7.42 36.89
CA GLU A 229 -12.31 -7.03 37.22
C GLU A 229 -12.62 -5.54 36.91
N ILE A 230 -11.62 -4.73 36.56
CA ILE A 230 -11.82 -3.30 36.25
C ILE A 230 -12.17 -3.12 34.78
N ASP A 231 -13.41 -2.72 34.51
CA ASP A 231 -13.80 -2.22 33.19
C ASP A 231 -13.26 -0.80 32.96
N SER A 232 -12.49 -0.63 31.88
CA SER A 232 -11.81 0.61 31.54
C SER A 232 -11.52 0.69 30.05
N ARG A 233 -11.24 1.90 29.55
CA ARG A 233 -10.74 2.11 28.19
C ARG A 233 -9.25 1.78 28.10
N GLY A 234 -8.81 1.31 26.94
CA GLY A 234 -7.38 1.15 26.64
C GLY A 234 -6.69 2.49 26.32
N GLN A 235 -5.37 2.48 26.45
CA GLN A 235 -4.49 3.53 25.92
C GLN A 235 -4.24 3.26 24.43
N MET A 236 -4.24 4.31 23.62
CA MET A 236 -3.90 4.20 22.19
C MET A 236 -2.41 3.87 22.04
N ILE A 237 -2.08 2.83 21.29
CA ILE A 237 -0.73 2.28 21.18
C ILE A 237 -0.16 2.54 19.80
N PHE A 238 -0.88 2.11 18.78
CA PHE A 238 -0.53 2.33 17.38
C PHE A 238 -1.81 2.53 16.57
N ALA A 239 -1.65 2.91 15.32
CA ALA A 239 -2.71 2.97 14.35
C ALA A 239 -2.16 2.67 12.96
N ASP A 240 -3.05 2.30 12.07
CA ASP A 240 -2.78 2.41 10.65
C ASP A 240 -3.28 3.76 10.16
N ALA A 241 -2.40 4.54 9.57
CA ALA A 241 -2.72 5.85 9.04
C ALA A 241 -2.78 5.82 7.51
N LEU A 242 -3.88 6.34 6.96
CA LEU A 242 -4.04 6.53 5.51
C LEU A 242 -3.78 7.99 5.16
N TYR A 243 -2.84 8.19 4.25
CA TYR A 243 -2.50 9.48 3.70
C TYR A 243 -2.83 9.50 2.21
N MET A 244 -3.48 10.55 1.75
CA MET A 244 -3.72 10.80 0.33
C MET A 244 -3.24 12.19 -0.05
N ARG A 245 -2.88 12.38 -1.32
CA ARG A 245 -2.61 13.70 -1.89
C ARG A 245 -3.88 14.54 -1.81
N ASP A 246 -3.84 15.73 -1.20
CA ASP A 246 -4.94 16.72 -1.25
C ASP A 246 -4.70 17.68 -2.42
N LEU A 247 -5.51 17.56 -3.48
CA LEU A 247 -5.34 18.33 -4.71
C LEU A 247 -5.48 19.85 -4.54
N TRP A 248 -6.14 20.34 -3.49
CA TRP A 248 -6.33 21.78 -3.29
C TRP A 248 -5.14 22.46 -2.63
N ASN A 249 -4.27 21.68 -1.99
CA ASN A 249 -3.06 22.15 -1.32
C ASN A 249 -1.78 21.61 -1.98
N GLN A 250 -1.86 21.08 -3.20
CA GLN A 250 -0.66 20.66 -3.95
C GLN A 250 0.08 21.85 -4.57
N ASP A 251 1.40 21.73 -4.63
CA ASP A 251 2.24 22.56 -5.50
C ASP A 251 1.97 22.19 -6.97
N GLU A 252 1.38 23.12 -7.72
CA GLU A 252 1.07 22.93 -9.14
C GLU A 252 2.33 22.79 -10.02
N SER A 253 3.49 23.25 -9.53
CA SER A 253 4.78 23.00 -10.19
C SER A 253 5.41 21.66 -9.81
N GLY A 254 4.87 21.00 -8.78
CA GLY A 254 5.41 19.78 -8.20
C GLY A 254 5.24 18.53 -9.07
N PRO A 255 6.05 17.48 -8.82
CA PRO A 255 6.05 16.27 -9.64
C PRO A 255 4.70 15.55 -9.70
N PHE A 256 3.97 15.50 -8.59
CA PHE A 256 2.64 14.88 -8.51
C PHE A 256 1.63 15.58 -9.41
N TRP A 257 1.48 16.89 -9.29
CA TRP A 257 0.54 17.66 -10.11
C TRP A 257 0.86 17.55 -11.61
N GLN A 258 2.15 17.67 -11.95
CA GLN A 258 2.62 17.50 -13.31
C GLN A 258 2.44 16.07 -13.84
N SER A 259 2.36 15.06 -12.97
CA SER A 259 2.06 13.68 -13.36
C SER A 259 0.59 13.52 -13.77
N LEU A 260 -0.34 14.16 -13.05
CA LEU A 260 -1.77 14.16 -13.38
C LEU A 260 -2.04 14.86 -14.72
N HIS A 261 -1.39 16.00 -14.95
CA HIS A 261 -1.56 16.77 -16.19
C HIS A 261 -1.04 16.00 -17.42
N ARG A 262 0.08 15.30 -17.29
CA ARG A 262 0.73 14.58 -18.40
C ARG A 262 0.03 13.26 -18.72
N ASP A 263 -0.61 12.63 -17.75
CA ASP A 263 -1.26 11.34 -17.93
C ASP A 263 -2.66 11.30 -17.26
N PRO A 264 -3.74 11.44 -18.03
CA PRO A 264 -5.11 11.32 -17.55
C PRO A 264 -5.41 10.00 -16.82
N SER A 265 -4.64 8.95 -17.10
CA SER A 265 -4.78 7.68 -16.40
C SER A 265 -4.49 7.80 -14.89
N ARG A 266 -3.59 8.72 -14.49
CA ARG A 266 -3.31 9.00 -13.08
C ARG A 266 -4.48 9.67 -12.37
N VAL A 267 -5.26 10.47 -13.09
CA VAL A 267 -6.53 11.03 -12.57
C VAL A 267 -7.52 9.91 -12.28
N ALA A 268 -7.65 8.94 -13.21
CA ALA A 268 -8.49 7.77 -13.03
C ALA A 268 -8.03 6.91 -11.85
N LYS A 269 -6.73 6.61 -11.74
CA LYS A 269 -6.15 5.87 -10.61
C LYS A 269 -6.35 6.59 -9.27
N SER A 270 -6.22 7.92 -9.24
CA SER A 270 -6.45 8.72 -8.03
C SER A 270 -7.89 8.62 -7.54
N ALA A 271 -8.86 8.76 -8.45
CA ALA A 271 -10.27 8.58 -8.13
C ALA A 271 -10.59 7.12 -7.75
N ALA A 272 -9.97 6.15 -8.42
CA ALA A 272 -10.13 4.72 -8.14
C ALA A 272 -9.63 4.35 -6.74
N ILE A 273 -8.43 4.78 -6.36
CA ILE A 273 -7.86 4.56 -5.02
C ILE A 273 -8.74 5.23 -3.97
N ALA A 274 -9.12 6.50 -4.15
CA ALA A 274 -10.03 7.18 -3.23
C ALA A 274 -11.35 6.40 -3.05
N GLY A 275 -11.96 5.93 -4.15
CA GLY A 275 -13.18 5.12 -4.13
C GLY A 275 -13.00 3.76 -3.46
N LEU A 276 -11.89 3.06 -3.70
CA LEU A 276 -11.54 1.77 -3.09
C LEU A 276 -11.47 1.86 -1.56
N PHE A 277 -10.89 2.94 -1.04
CA PHE A 277 -10.82 3.22 0.40
C PHE A 277 -12.07 3.90 0.97
N GLY A 278 -13.14 4.03 0.17
CA GLY A 278 -14.44 4.52 0.65
C GLY A 278 -14.70 6.02 0.50
N TYR A 279 -13.71 6.79 0.03
CA TYR A 279 -13.76 8.25 -0.12
C TYR A 279 -14.35 8.68 -1.46
N SER A 280 -15.60 8.27 -1.73
CA SER A 280 -16.29 8.56 -2.99
C SER A 280 -16.56 10.06 -3.22
N ASP A 281 -16.76 10.84 -2.15
CA ASP A 281 -16.86 12.30 -2.25
C ASP A 281 -15.54 12.93 -2.68
N TYR A 282 -14.43 12.46 -2.10
CA TYR A 282 -13.09 12.88 -2.49
C TYR A 282 -12.75 12.46 -3.93
N ALA A 283 -13.14 11.26 -4.35
CA ALA A 283 -13.01 10.81 -5.74
C ALA A 283 -13.73 11.76 -6.71
N ILE A 284 -14.95 12.20 -6.40
CA ILE A 284 -15.67 13.21 -7.20
C ILE A 284 -14.90 14.53 -7.22
N ASP A 285 -14.36 14.95 -6.07
CA ASP A 285 -13.66 16.22 -5.93
C ASP A 285 -12.39 16.26 -6.80
N ILE A 286 -11.61 15.16 -6.79
CA ILE A 286 -10.48 14.94 -7.71
C ILE A 286 -10.91 15.15 -9.17
N LEU A 287 -11.97 14.45 -9.60
CA LEU A 287 -12.45 14.51 -10.97
C LEU A 287 -12.92 15.92 -11.34
N LYS A 288 -13.58 16.64 -10.43
CA LYS A 288 -14.01 18.02 -10.67
C LYS A 288 -12.83 18.97 -10.83
N LYS A 289 -11.84 18.90 -9.95
CA LYS A 289 -10.64 19.74 -10.01
C LYS A 289 -9.87 19.47 -11.30
N CYS A 290 -9.59 18.20 -11.62
CA CYS A 290 -8.89 17.84 -12.86
C CYS A 290 -9.67 18.23 -14.13
N ARG A 291 -11.02 18.23 -14.09
CA ARG A 291 -11.84 18.75 -15.20
C ARG A 291 -11.74 20.27 -15.33
N GLN A 292 -11.76 21.00 -14.21
CA GLN A 292 -11.59 22.46 -14.20
C GLN A 292 -10.23 22.87 -14.79
N GLU A 293 -9.18 22.12 -14.46
CA GLU A 293 -7.81 22.32 -14.95
C GLU A 293 -7.55 21.68 -16.32
N GLN A 294 -8.59 21.15 -16.97
CA GLN A 294 -8.54 20.58 -18.32
C GLN A 294 -7.63 19.35 -18.48
N PHE A 295 -7.33 18.63 -17.39
CA PHE A 295 -6.59 17.36 -17.45
C PHE A 295 -7.44 16.23 -18.01
N ILE A 296 -8.76 16.34 -17.81
CA ILE A 296 -9.78 15.46 -18.37
C ILE A 296 -10.91 16.28 -18.97
N ASN A 297 -11.57 15.77 -20.02
CA ASN A 297 -12.73 16.42 -20.62
C ASN A 297 -14.06 16.00 -19.95
N ASP A 298 -15.18 16.61 -20.35
CA ASP A 298 -16.50 16.30 -19.79
C ASP A 298 -16.92 14.82 -19.97
N ARG A 299 -16.55 14.20 -21.10
CA ARG A 299 -16.85 12.79 -21.36
C ARG A 299 -16.07 11.88 -20.40
N ASP A 300 -14.78 12.17 -20.19
CA ASP A 300 -13.93 11.40 -19.28
C ASP A 300 -14.40 11.57 -17.83
N TYR A 301 -14.76 12.79 -17.44
CA TYR A 301 -15.37 13.06 -16.12
C TYR A 301 -16.63 12.22 -15.90
N ASP A 302 -17.59 12.27 -16.83
CA ASP A 302 -18.84 11.51 -16.70
C ASP A 302 -18.57 10.00 -16.67
N PHE A 303 -17.64 9.51 -17.48
CA PHE A 303 -17.25 8.10 -17.49
C PHE A 303 -16.63 7.68 -16.15
N LEU A 304 -15.57 8.36 -15.70
CA LEU A 304 -14.85 8.04 -14.46
C LEU A 304 -15.75 8.17 -13.23
N LYS A 305 -16.64 9.17 -13.20
CA LYS A 305 -17.67 9.29 -12.16
C LYS A 305 -18.55 8.04 -12.08
N THR A 306 -18.94 7.44 -13.21
CA THR A 306 -19.76 6.21 -13.18
C THR A 306 -19.00 4.94 -12.80
N GLN A 307 -17.67 4.96 -12.87
CA GLN A 307 -16.82 3.80 -12.60
C GLN A 307 -16.32 3.76 -11.15
N HIS A 308 -15.87 4.90 -10.63
CA HIS A 308 -15.08 4.94 -9.38
C HIS A 308 -15.82 5.56 -8.19
N VAL A 309 -17.05 6.06 -8.40
CA VAL A 309 -17.81 6.75 -7.36
C VAL A 309 -19.02 5.91 -6.96
N HIS A 310 -19.11 5.60 -5.67
CA HIS A 310 -20.24 4.91 -5.08
C HIS A 310 -21.28 5.94 -4.60
N PHE A 311 -22.49 5.85 -5.13
CA PHE A 311 -23.62 6.70 -4.72
C PHE A 311 -24.47 5.97 -3.69
N LYS A 312 -24.92 6.67 -2.65
CA LYS A 312 -25.97 6.15 -1.75
C LYS A 312 -27.18 5.72 -2.58
N ASP A 313 -27.71 4.53 -2.30
CA ASP A 313 -28.91 4.00 -2.96
C ASP A 313 -30.01 5.07 -3.11
N GLY A 314 -30.51 5.24 -4.35
CA GLY A 314 -31.72 6.03 -4.65
C GLY A 314 -31.57 7.36 -5.41
N LYS A 315 -30.36 7.82 -5.80
CA LYS A 315 -30.22 9.11 -6.53
C LYS A 315 -29.70 9.08 -7.98
N GLU A 316 -29.05 8.01 -8.47
CA GLU A 316 -28.58 7.96 -9.88
C GLU A 316 -28.80 6.63 -10.62
N GLY A 317 -29.39 5.60 -9.98
CA GLY A 317 -29.53 4.25 -10.56
C GLY A 317 -30.27 4.18 -11.90
N MET A 318 -31.18 5.12 -12.17
CA MET A 318 -31.95 5.15 -13.41
C MET A 318 -31.16 5.76 -14.60
N LYS A 319 -30.33 6.80 -14.37
CA LYS A 319 -29.56 7.49 -15.43
C LYS A 319 -28.34 6.68 -15.90
N LEU A 320 -27.66 5.98 -14.99
CA LEU A 320 -26.51 5.12 -15.34
C LEU A 320 -26.90 3.97 -16.28
N SER A 321 -28.11 3.40 -16.14
CA SER A 321 -28.57 2.29 -16.99
C SER A 321 -28.74 2.69 -18.46
N LEU A 322 -29.12 3.95 -18.71
CA LEU A 322 -29.38 4.48 -20.04
C LEU A 322 -28.07 4.89 -20.75
N LEU A 323 -27.15 5.54 -20.03
CA LEU A 323 -25.82 5.89 -20.53
C LEU A 323 -24.98 4.65 -20.87
N LYS A 324 -25.07 3.58 -20.06
CA LYS A 324 -24.41 2.29 -20.32
C LYS A 324 -24.94 1.61 -21.59
N LYS A 325 -26.24 1.73 -21.89
CA LYS A 325 -26.82 1.22 -23.15
C LYS A 325 -26.36 1.99 -24.39
N ILE A 326 -26.08 3.28 -24.26
CA ILE A 326 -25.58 4.13 -25.35
C ILE A 326 -24.10 3.83 -25.62
N ALA A 327 -23.27 3.72 -24.57
CA ALA A 327 -21.85 3.36 -24.70
C ALA A 327 -21.63 1.99 -25.39
N ARG A 328 -22.48 0.99 -25.06
CA ARG A 328 -22.50 -0.34 -25.70
C ARG A 328 -22.71 -0.33 -27.21
N ARG A 329 -23.32 0.72 -27.77
CA ARG A 329 -23.68 0.78 -29.20
C ARG A 329 -22.63 1.44 -30.09
N PHE A 330 -21.63 2.11 -29.51
CA PHE A 330 -20.66 2.93 -30.25
C PHE A 330 -19.18 2.62 -29.97
N LEU A 331 -18.85 1.80 -28.95
CA LEU A 331 -17.48 1.36 -28.67
C LEU A 331 -17.37 -0.16 -28.53
N PRO A 332 -17.41 -0.93 -29.63
CA PRO A 332 -17.31 -2.39 -29.60
C PRO A 332 -15.89 -2.93 -29.28
N PHE A 333 -14.87 -2.06 -29.16
CA PHE A 333 -13.48 -2.47 -28.88
C PHE A 333 -13.15 -2.60 -27.38
N LEU A 334 -14.04 -2.23 -26.47
CA LEU A 334 -13.83 -2.33 -25.03
C LEU A 334 -14.62 -3.53 -24.47
N ALA A 335 -14.14 -4.73 -24.77
CA ALA A 335 -14.62 -5.96 -24.15
C ALA A 335 -14.08 -6.04 -22.72
N ILE A 336 -14.76 -5.39 -21.78
CA ILE A 336 -14.70 -5.79 -20.37
C ILE A 336 -15.74 -6.91 -20.21
N GLY A 337 -15.32 -8.03 -19.64
CA GLY A 337 -16.21 -9.16 -19.35
C GLY A 337 -17.45 -8.70 -18.58
N ASP A 338 -18.60 -9.30 -18.90
CA ASP A 338 -19.93 -8.98 -18.37
C ASP A 338 -20.06 -9.15 -16.84
N ASP A 339 -18.97 -9.55 -16.18
CA ASP A 339 -18.78 -9.71 -14.73
C ASP A 339 -18.03 -8.54 -14.07
N SER A 340 -18.08 -7.31 -14.60
CA SER A 340 -17.68 -6.12 -13.82
C SER A 340 -18.57 -6.07 -12.58
N LEU A 341 -18.06 -6.65 -11.49
CA LEU A 341 -18.82 -7.02 -10.32
C LEU A 341 -19.64 -5.82 -9.87
N LYS A 342 -20.95 -6.04 -9.77
CA LYS A 342 -21.80 -5.20 -8.94
C LYS A 342 -21.23 -5.26 -7.53
N TRP A 343 -20.43 -4.28 -7.16
CA TRP A 343 -20.20 -3.96 -5.77
C TRP A 343 -21.56 -3.54 -5.22
N THR A 344 -22.25 -4.47 -4.59
CA THR A 344 -23.49 -4.17 -3.88
C THR A 344 -23.14 -3.27 -2.71
N ASP A 345 -24.03 -2.34 -2.35
CA ASP A 345 -23.89 -1.48 -1.17
C ASP A 345 -23.52 -2.29 0.10
N ARG A 346 -23.88 -3.58 0.14
CA ARG A 346 -23.54 -4.52 1.22
C ARG A 346 -22.08 -4.97 1.25
N ARG A 347 -21.41 -5.19 0.11
CA ARG A 347 -19.95 -5.47 0.08
C ARG A 347 -19.16 -4.19 0.34
N TYR A 348 -19.58 -3.08 -0.27
CA TYR A 348 -18.96 -1.78 -0.08
C TYR A 348 -19.07 -1.29 1.38
N SER A 349 -20.22 -1.44 2.03
CA SER A 349 -20.38 -1.11 3.46
C SER A 349 -19.64 -2.04 4.42
N HIS A 350 -19.38 -3.29 4.03
CA HIS A 350 -18.52 -4.18 4.81
C HIS A 350 -17.08 -3.69 4.78
N LEU A 351 -16.60 -3.31 3.60
CA LEU A 351 -15.27 -2.75 3.41
C LEU A 351 -15.11 -1.42 4.16
N LEU A 352 -16.05 -0.48 4.07
CA LEU A 352 -16.04 0.76 4.87
C LEU A 352 -15.86 0.55 6.40
N ASN A 353 -16.11 -0.65 6.91
CA ASN A 353 -15.93 -1.01 8.32
C ASN A 353 -14.82 -2.05 8.56
N GLU A 354 -14.15 -2.55 7.51
CA GLU A 354 -13.02 -3.45 7.62
C GLU A 354 -11.74 -2.68 7.96
N ARG A 355 -10.86 -3.34 8.71
CA ARG A 355 -9.52 -2.84 9.02
C ARG A 355 -8.67 -2.95 7.76
N PHE A 356 -8.74 -1.95 6.90
CA PHE A 356 -8.12 -1.92 5.56
C PHE A 356 -6.59 -2.07 5.51
N TYR A 357 -5.94 -2.13 6.66
CA TYR A 357 -4.52 -1.79 6.76
C TYR A 357 -3.61 -2.94 7.15
N ASP A 358 -4.19 -4.06 7.59
CA ASP A 358 -3.43 -5.21 8.05
C ASP A 358 -3.50 -6.36 7.03
N ASN A 359 -2.36 -6.98 6.78
CA ASN A 359 -2.26 -8.20 5.98
C ASN A 359 -2.76 -9.43 6.75
N ASP A 360 -2.92 -9.33 8.06
CA ASP A 360 -3.32 -10.43 8.95
C ASP A 360 -4.70 -10.19 9.57
N GLU A 361 -5.74 -10.78 8.95
CA GLU A 361 -7.12 -10.75 9.44
C GLU A 361 -7.31 -11.42 10.82
N SER A 362 -6.29 -12.13 11.35
CA SER A 362 -6.33 -12.79 12.67
C SER A 362 -5.91 -11.90 13.85
N LYS A 363 -5.54 -10.63 13.60
CA LYS A 363 -5.21 -9.66 14.65
C LYS A 363 -6.48 -9.16 15.35
N ASP A 364 -7.20 -10.02 16.05
CA ASP A 364 -8.28 -9.59 16.95
C ASP A 364 -7.64 -9.07 18.26
N TYR A 365 -7.43 -7.75 18.34
CA TYR A 365 -6.86 -7.04 19.51
C TYR A 365 -7.91 -6.73 20.60
N ARG A 366 -8.99 -7.52 20.68
CA ARG A 366 -10.07 -7.28 21.65
C ARG A 366 -9.62 -7.45 23.09
#